data_AF-A0AAX0VAA2-F1
#
_entry.id   AF-A0AAX0VAA2-F1
#
_cell.length_a   1.000
_cell.length_b   1.000
_cell.length_c   1.000
_cell.angle_alpha   90.00
_cell.angle_beta   90.00
_cell.angle_gamma   90.00
#
_symmetry.space_group_name_H-M   'P 1'
#
loop_
_entity.id
_entity.type
_entity.pdbx_description
1 polymer ?
#
loop_
_entity_poly.entity_id
_entity_poly.type
_entity_poly.pdbx_seq_one_letter_code
_entity_poly.pdbx_strand_id
1 'polypeptide(L)'
;MDFKRQSFLDGMPQYSNPNIVPDYPKWADVREEVQRVLDDKDNYVSTIKIDDNGELQYHHGFHMVVDNSNPQVRKDEQLRLIYPDKGKAEFTPMFIVIGGNTLSRGLTLSGLITSYFTRATSQADTLMQMGRWFGYRQKYEIFPRVWLTNIIKERFDFMSQMVDDLREEITEMSERGTFAPEDYRPKVNYSPSLQFLRVTANNKMQSAEEAEVDFTGFNKQTVLFKNDADTLSANIRLTSQFLNGLETFSDTNIEQGYLNWTDVPFEKICNYLEAFHFAEEDTAFNNISGLLKWYKDIMESDPDSFTDWNIVFSTTSNIPIANRDSAWNIKGYAPRAITRTAKMKSSEGLANIGALRAPTDLYADLNLSTSELNAQLRESERLAQQHVMRRIRYEYNYGKTPLLVIYRIDKDSKVKENSKRQNLEFSEDIIGMNLLIPSQLNPDSNGKKHVRKIRIKRPENLEDLDQDE
;
A
#
# COMPACT_ATOMS: atom_id res chain seq x y z
N MET A 1 -0.35 -30.93 -20.90
CA MET A 1 0.17 -29.94 -19.94
C MET A 1 -0.80 -29.98 -18.78
N ASP A 2 -0.57 -30.83 -17.78
CA ASP A 2 -1.48 -30.85 -16.63
C ASP A 2 -1.04 -29.76 -15.67
N PHE A 3 -1.86 -28.72 -15.53
CA PHE A 3 -1.69 -27.75 -14.46
C PHE A 3 -1.87 -28.50 -13.15
N LYS A 4 -0.86 -28.49 -12.29
CA LYS A 4 -0.94 -29.11 -10.96
C LYS A 4 -1.02 -28.02 -9.93
N ARG A 5 -1.77 -28.28 -8.84
CA ARG A 5 -1.76 -27.45 -7.64
C ARG A 5 -0.34 -27.10 -7.20
N GLN A 6 0.56 -28.10 -7.20
CA GLN A 6 1.96 -27.91 -6.83
C GLN A 6 2.66 -26.86 -7.69
N SER A 7 2.46 -26.87 -9.01
CA SER A 7 3.06 -25.90 -9.93
C SER A 7 2.62 -24.46 -9.64
N PHE A 8 1.39 -24.27 -9.15
CA PHE A 8 0.92 -22.95 -8.70
C PHE A 8 1.62 -22.51 -7.40
N LEU A 9 1.71 -23.41 -6.41
CA LEU A 9 2.36 -23.13 -5.13
C LEU A 9 3.84 -22.81 -5.31
N ASP A 10 4.53 -23.55 -6.18
CA ASP A 10 5.94 -23.31 -6.51
C ASP A 10 6.14 -21.95 -7.22
N GLY A 11 5.18 -21.54 -8.04
CA GLY A 11 5.21 -20.25 -8.75
C GLY A 11 4.78 -19.04 -7.91
N MET A 12 3.99 -19.27 -6.85
CA MET A 12 3.50 -18.24 -5.92
C MET A 12 3.73 -18.65 -4.46
N PRO A 13 4.99 -18.70 -4.00
CA PRO A 13 5.31 -19.18 -2.65
C PRO A 13 4.76 -18.31 -1.52
N GLN A 14 4.35 -17.07 -1.81
CA GLN A 14 3.76 -16.14 -0.85
C GLN A 14 2.22 -16.02 -0.99
N TYR A 15 1.56 -16.97 -1.66
CA TYR A 15 0.11 -16.97 -1.72
C TYR A 15 -0.48 -17.11 -0.31
N SER A 16 -1.30 -16.16 0.11
CA SER A 16 -1.74 -16.00 1.49
C SER A 16 -2.65 -17.13 2.01
N ASN A 17 -3.16 -17.99 1.12
CA ASN A 17 -3.98 -19.14 1.54
C ASN A 17 -3.72 -20.38 0.65
N PRO A 18 -2.61 -21.11 0.85
CA PRO A 18 -2.24 -22.24 0.00
C PRO A 18 -3.20 -23.44 0.13
N ASN A 19 -3.98 -23.49 1.22
CA ASN A 19 -4.91 -24.58 1.52
C ASN A 19 -6.17 -24.54 0.64
N ILE A 20 -6.58 -23.37 0.18
CA ILE A 20 -7.77 -23.20 -0.67
C ILE A 20 -7.50 -23.39 -2.16
N VAL A 21 -6.24 -23.62 -2.56
CA VAL A 21 -5.90 -23.84 -3.98
C VAL A 21 -6.48 -25.19 -4.42
N PRO A 22 -7.50 -25.24 -5.30
CA PRO A 22 -8.06 -26.50 -5.77
C PRO A 22 -7.08 -27.26 -6.67
N ASP A 23 -7.35 -28.55 -6.86
CA ASP A 23 -6.77 -29.29 -7.98
C ASP A 23 -7.36 -28.78 -9.30
N TYR A 24 -6.49 -28.58 -10.28
CA TYR A 24 -6.91 -28.12 -11.60
C TYR A 24 -7.55 -29.27 -12.39
N PRO A 25 -8.51 -28.95 -13.29
CA PRO A 25 -9.04 -29.94 -14.22
C PRO A 25 -7.93 -30.48 -15.13
N LYS A 26 -8.07 -31.74 -15.58
CA LYS A 26 -7.09 -32.36 -16.49
C LYS A 26 -7.15 -31.64 -17.82
N TRP A 27 -6.01 -31.54 -18.51
CA TRP A 27 -5.97 -30.88 -19.81
C TRP A 27 -6.89 -31.53 -20.84
N ALA A 28 -7.09 -32.84 -20.78
CA ALA A 28 -8.01 -33.53 -21.69
C ALA A 28 -9.44 -32.99 -21.60
N ASP A 29 -9.93 -32.79 -20.39
CA ASP A 29 -11.28 -32.28 -20.11
C ASP A 29 -11.41 -30.82 -20.58
N VAL A 30 -10.39 -29.99 -20.28
CA VAL A 30 -10.36 -28.58 -20.73
C VAL A 30 -10.27 -28.47 -22.24
N ARG A 31 -9.46 -29.33 -22.88
CA ARG A 31 -9.26 -29.32 -24.33
C ARG A 31 -10.55 -29.63 -25.07
N GLU A 32 -11.36 -30.55 -24.57
CA GLU A 32 -12.64 -30.88 -25.18
C GLU A 32 -13.56 -29.65 -25.23
N GLU A 33 -13.70 -28.94 -24.11
CA GLU A 33 -14.48 -27.70 -24.08
C GLU A 33 -13.90 -26.64 -25.02
N VAL A 34 -12.58 -26.40 -24.98
CA VAL A 34 -11.93 -25.45 -25.90
C VAL A 34 -12.17 -25.79 -27.37
N GLN A 35 -12.15 -27.08 -27.72
CA GLN A 35 -12.40 -27.52 -29.08
C GLN A 35 -13.85 -27.27 -29.50
N ARG A 36 -14.84 -27.53 -28.64
CA ARG A 36 -16.26 -27.21 -28.90
C ARG A 36 -16.46 -25.73 -29.23
N VAL A 37 -15.75 -24.84 -28.53
CA VAL A 37 -15.77 -23.39 -28.81
C VAL A 37 -15.18 -23.06 -30.18
N LEU A 38 -14.03 -23.65 -30.51
CA LEU A 38 -13.31 -23.38 -31.75
C LEU A 38 -13.99 -23.98 -32.99
N ASP A 39 -14.75 -25.07 -32.83
CA ASP A 39 -15.45 -25.76 -33.90
C ASP A 39 -16.73 -25.03 -34.33
N ASP A 40 -17.34 -24.24 -33.45
CA ASP A 40 -18.48 -23.35 -33.75
C ASP A 40 -18.02 -22.11 -34.52
N LYS A 41 -17.52 -22.30 -35.75
CA LYS A 41 -16.92 -21.24 -36.58
C LYS A 41 -17.92 -20.15 -36.95
N ASP A 42 -19.19 -20.52 -37.13
CA ASP A 42 -20.25 -19.60 -37.56
C ASP A 42 -20.69 -18.67 -36.42
N ASN A 43 -20.56 -19.11 -35.17
CA ASN A 43 -20.88 -18.31 -33.98
C ASN A 43 -19.68 -18.16 -33.05
N TYR A 44 -18.46 -18.15 -33.58
CA TYR A 44 -17.25 -18.11 -32.74
C TYR A 44 -17.25 -16.90 -31.79
N VAL A 45 -17.66 -15.74 -32.29
CA VAL A 45 -17.93 -14.53 -31.51
C VAL A 45 -19.17 -13.83 -32.08
N SER A 46 -20.27 -13.79 -31.33
CA SER A 46 -21.53 -13.14 -31.75
C SER A 46 -22.28 -12.54 -30.57
N THR A 47 -23.26 -11.68 -30.83
CA THR A 47 -24.21 -11.20 -29.81
C THR A 47 -25.25 -12.27 -29.51
N ILE A 48 -25.95 -12.13 -28.37
CA ILE A 48 -27.07 -13.02 -28.03
C ILE A 48 -28.22 -12.70 -28.99
N LYS A 49 -28.76 -13.72 -29.67
CA LYS A 49 -29.91 -13.54 -30.57
C LYS A 49 -31.23 -13.74 -29.83
N ILE A 50 -32.25 -13.06 -30.29
CA ILE A 50 -33.63 -13.25 -29.84
C ILE A 50 -34.38 -13.94 -30.97
N ASP A 51 -35.05 -15.06 -30.68
CA ASP A 51 -35.88 -15.72 -31.68
C ASP A 51 -37.27 -15.07 -31.83
N ASP A 52 -38.07 -15.59 -32.77
CA ASP A 52 -39.42 -15.06 -33.07
C ASP A 52 -40.39 -15.16 -31.88
N ASN A 53 -40.09 -16.00 -30.87
CA ASN A 53 -40.87 -16.13 -29.64
C ASN A 53 -40.38 -15.21 -28.52
N GLY A 54 -39.30 -14.47 -28.75
CA GLY A 54 -38.66 -13.62 -27.74
C GLY A 54 -37.68 -14.36 -26.83
N GLU A 55 -37.32 -15.62 -27.13
CA GLU A 55 -36.38 -16.37 -26.31
C GLU A 55 -34.91 -16.10 -26.70
N LEU A 56 -34.04 -16.08 -25.68
CA LEU A 56 -32.61 -15.82 -25.85
C LEU A 56 -31.89 -17.09 -26.30
N GLN A 57 -31.20 -17.00 -27.42
CA GLN A 57 -30.45 -18.11 -28.01
C GLN A 57 -28.97 -18.02 -27.64
N TYR A 58 -28.45 -19.08 -27.01
CA TYR A 58 -27.05 -19.21 -26.62
C TYR A 58 -26.38 -20.30 -27.46
N HIS A 59 -25.10 -20.11 -27.80
CA HIS A 59 -24.28 -21.07 -28.57
C HIS A 59 -22.94 -21.37 -27.86
N HIS A 60 -22.18 -22.35 -28.35
CA HIS A 60 -20.94 -22.79 -27.70
C HIS A 60 -19.79 -21.77 -27.82
N GLY A 61 -19.84 -20.88 -28.80
CA GLY A 61 -18.91 -19.75 -28.95
C GLY A 61 -19.01 -18.64 -27.87
N PHE A 62 -18.38 -17.51 -28.15
CA PHE A 62 -18.37 -16.35 -27.25
C PHE A 62 -19.52 -15.38 -27.52
N HIS A 63 -20.24 -15.01 -26.47
CA HIS A 63 -21.28 -13.99 -26.54
C HIS A 63 -20.68 -12.62 -26.23
N MET A 64 -20.57 -11.76 -27.24
CA MET A 64 -20.12 -10.39 -27.05
C MET A 64 -21.28 -9.53 -26.52
N VAL A 65 -21.03 -8.87 -25.39
CA VAL A 65 -21.96 -7.97 -24.73
C VAL A 65 -21.32 -6.59 -24.68
N VAL A 66 -22.02 -5.58 -25.19
CA VAL A 66 -21.54 -4.19 -25.18
C VAL A 66 -22.51 -3.36 -24.35
N ASP A 67 -22.22 -3.28 -23.06
CA ASP A 67 -23.02 -2.50 -22.12
C ASP A 67 -22.65 -1.02 -22.24
N ASN A 68 -23.66 -0.16 -22.46
CA ASN A 68 -23.60 1.24 -22.95
C ASN A 68 -23.77 1.42 -24.48
N SER A 69 -24.34 0.43 -25.18
CA SER A 69 -24.84 0.60 -26.56
C SER A 69 -26.30 1.06 -26.58
N ASN A 70 -26.72 1.80 -27.62
CA ASN A 70 -28.12 2.18 -27.78
C ASN A 70 -28.95 0.94 -28.17
N PRO A 71 -29.92 0.49 -27.34
CA PRO A 71 -30.69 -0.74 -27.59
C PRO A 71 -31.54 -0.67 -28.86
N GLN A 72 -31.73 0.52 -29.46
CA GLN A 72 -32.54 0.69 -30.67
C GLN A 72 -31.80 0.31 -31.98
N VAL A 73 -30.53 -0.09 -31.93
CA VAL A 73 -29.73 -0.28 -33.14
C VAL A 73 -29.99 -1.64 -33.81
N ARG A 74 -30.46 -2.66 -33.07
CA ARG A 74 -30.74 -4.02 -33.61
C ARG A 74 -31.90 -4.67 -32.85
N LYS A 75 -33.01 -4.98 -33.53
CA LYS A 75 -34.23 -5.53 -32.91
C LYS A 75 -34.12 -7.00 -32.50
N ASP A 76 -33.26 -7.75 -33.19
CA ASP A 76 -33.18 -9.22 -33.05
C ASP A 76 -31.96 -9.65 -32.21
N GLU A 77 -31.26 -8.69 -31.59
CA GLU A 77 -30.05 -8.91 -30.81
C GLU A 77 -30.17 -8.32 -29.41
N GLN A 78 -29.74 -9.09 -28.42
CA GLN A 78 -29.62 -8.65 -27.05
C GLN A 78 -28.19 -8.20 -26.74
N LEU A 79 -28.03 -6.89 -26.52
CA LEU A 79 -26.73 -6.24 -26.29
C LEU A 79 -26.34 -6.13 -24.82
N ARG A 80 -27.28 -6.41 -23.89
CA ARG A 80 -27.04 -6.42 -22.44
C ARG A 80 -26.73 -7.83 -21.94
N LEU A 81 -25.98 -7.90 -20.85
CA LEU A 81 -25.64 -9.17 -20.22
C LEU A 81 -26.90 -9.78 -19.60
N ILE A 82 -27.31 -10.93 -20.10
CA ILE A 82 -28.31 -11.79 -19.47
C ILE A 82 -27.68 -13.18 -19.34
N TYR A 83 -27.75 -13.73 -18.13
CA TYR A 83 -27.38 -15.10 -17.88
C TYR A 83 -28.60 -16.01 -18.12
N PRO A 84 -28.41 -17.23 -18.66
CA PRO A 84 -29.50 -18.18 -18.74
C PRO A 84 -30.01 -18.54 -17.33
N ASP A 85 -31.31 -18.78 -17.22
CA ASP A 85 -31.89 -19.28 -15.97
C ASP A 85 -31.27 -20.63 -15.59
N LYS A 86 -31.16 -20.89 -14.29
CA LYS A 86 -30.61 -22.15 -13.78
C LYS A 86 -31.35 -23.35 -14.39
N GLY A 87 -30.60 -24.24 -15.03
CA GLY A 87 -31.12 -25.47 -15.64
C GLY A 87 -31.74 -25.30 -17.03
N LYS A 88 -31.77 -24.08 -17.61
CA LYS A 88 -32.28 -23.86 -18.98
C LYS A 88 -31.20 -23.93 -20.06
N ALA A 89 -29.92 -23.87 -19.70
CA ALA A 89 -28.83 -24.01 -20.66
C ALA A 89 -28.20 -25.40 -20.56
N GLU A 90 -28.05 -26.07 -21.70
CA GLU A 90 -27.40 -27.38 -21.82
C GLU A 90 -25.88 -27.30 -21.55
N PHE A 91 -25.30 -26.10 -21.69
CA PHE A 91 -23.89 -25.81 -21.45
C PHE A 91 -23.73 -24.45 -20.74
N THR A 92 -22.52 -24.13 -20.29
CA THR A 92 -22.24 -22.81 -19.67
C THR A 92 -21.84 -21.81 -20.76
N PRO A 93 -22.66 -20.77 -21.06
CA PRO A 93 -22.29 -19.79 -22.06
C PRO A 93 -21.12 -18.92 -21.61
N MET A 94 -20.24 -18.59 -22.55
CA MET A 94 -19.12 -17.67 -22.30
C MET A 94 -19.45 -16.28 -22.80
N PHE A 95 -18.96 -15.27 -22.08
CA PHE A 95 -19.25 -13.88 -22.38
C PHE A 95 -17.98 -13.06 -22.50
N ILE A 96 -17.93 -12.19 -23.51
CA ILE A 96 -16.97 -11.09 -23.61
C ILE A 96 -17.74 -9.81 -23.34
N VAL A 97 -17.58 -9.27 -22.13
CA VAL A 97 -18.31 -8.08 -21.69
C VAL A 97 -17.43 -6.85 -21.86
N ILE A 98 -17.88 -5.93 -22.72
CA ILE A 98 -17.25 -4.63 -22.97
C ILE A 98 -18.16 -3.58 -22.33
N GLY A 99 -17.69 -2.99 -21.23
CA GLY A 99 -18.47 -2.04 -20.44
C GLY A 99 -17.93 -0.61 -20.47
N GLY A 100 -18.83 0.36 -20.61
CA GLY A 100 -18.57 1.78 -20.37
C GLY A 100 -18.76 2.20 -18.90
N ASN A 101 -19.23 3.42 -18.66
CA ASN A 101 -19.52 3.91 -17.29
C ASN A 101 -20.68 3.13 -16.61
N THR A 102 -21.58 2.51 -17.38
CA THR A 102 -22.73 1.76 -16.84
C THR A 102 -22.31 0.47 -16.14
N LEU A 103 -21.32 -0.24 -16.69
CA LEU A 103 -20.78 -1.46 -16.10
C LEU A 103 -19.98 -1.20 -14.81
N SER A 104 -19.75 0.07 -14.44
CA SER A 104 -18.95 0.48 -13.27
C SER A 104 -19.70 0.43 -11.93
N ARG A 105 -21.04 0.32 -11.91
CA ARG A 105 -21.84 0.25 -10.65
C ARG A 105 -22.93 -0.83 -10.69
N GLY A 106 -23.11 -1.55 -9.57
CA GLY A 106 -24.26 -2.45 -9.34
C GLY A 106 -24.32 -3.82 -10.04
N LEU A 107 -23.37 -4.20 -10.90
CA LEU A 107 -23.41 -5.49 -11.61
C LEU A 107 -22.33 -6.46 -11.09
N THR A 108 -22.75 -7.60 -10.54
CA THR A 108 -21.86 -8.70 -10.17
C THR A 108 -21.66 -9.61 -11.37
N LEU A 109 -20.42 -9.67 -11.88
CA LEU A 109 -20.06 -10.57 -12.97
C LEU A 109 -19.68 -11.96 -12.42
N SER A 110 -20.65 -12.87 -12.48
CA SER A 110 -20.46 -14.29 -12.19
C SER A 110 -19.55 -14.93 -13.22
N GLY A 111 -18.55 -15.70 -12.76
CA GLY A 111 -17.61 -16.39 -13.65
C GLY A 111 -16.57 -15.48 -14.32
N LEU A 112 -16.33 -14.28 -13.80
CA LEU A 112 -15.29 -13.39 -14.35
C LEU A 112 -13.89 -13.96 -14.09
N ILE A 113 -13.21 -14.32 -15.18
CA ILE A 113 -11.87 -14.93 -15.17
C ILE A 113 -10.80 -13.97 -15.73
N THR A 114 -11.14 -13.08 -16.66
CA THR A 114 -10.16 -12.13 -17.22
C THR A 114 -10.73 -10.72 -17.21
N SER A 115 -9.95 -9.76 -16.72
CA SER A 115 -10.30 -8.34 -16.69
C SER A 115 -9.22 -7.52 -17.37
N TYR A 116 -9.59 -6.78 -18.42
CA TYR A 116 -8.74 -5.75 -19.03
C TYR A 116 -9.21 -4.39 -18.56
N PHE A 117 -8.34 -3.66 -17.86
CA PHE A 117 -8.73 -2.40 -17.23
C PHE A 117 -7.74 -1.29 -17.61
N THR A 118 -8.22 -0.40 -18.48
CA THR A 118 -7.39 0.63 -19.12
C THR A 118 -7.72 2.04 -18.67
N ARG A 119 -8.83 2.24 -17.93
CA ARG A 119 -9.29 3.56 -17.51
C ARG A 119 -8.72 3.96 -16.15
N ALA A 120 -7.91 5.01 -16.14
CA ALA A 120 -7.44 5.62 -14.90
C ALA A 120 -8.50 6.59 -14.35
N THR A 121 -8.91 6.41 -13.09
CA THR A 121 -9.68 7.39 -12.32
C THR A 121 -8.86 7.87 -11.14
N SER A 122 -8.96 9.16 -10.80
CA SER A 122 -8.35 9.76 -9.60
C SER A 122 -9.25 9.63 -8.37
N GLN A 123 -10.40 8.95 -8.46
CA GLN A 123 -11.32 8.77 -7.34
C GLN A 123 -11.24 7.36 -6.76
N ALA A 124 -10.93 7.24 -5.48
CA ALA A 124 -10.75 5.98 -4.74
C ALA A 124 -12.00 5.10 -4.76
N ASP A 125 -13.14 5.66 -4.38
CA ASP A 125 -14.43 4.97 -4.39
C ASP A 125 -14.80 4.49 -5.80
N THR A 126 -14.55 5.33 -6.81
CA THR A 126 -14.80 4.95 -8.20
C THR A 126 -13.86 3.83 -8.64
N LEU A 127 -12.59 3.86 -8.24
CA LEU A 127 -11.61 2.82 -8.55
C LEU A 127 -12.01 1.47 -7.92
N MET A 128 -12.44 1.47 -6.66
CA MET A 128 -12.93 0.28 -5.98
C MET A 128 -14.22 -0.26 -6.60
N GLN A 129 -15.20 0.61 -6.89
CA GLN A 129 -16.45 0.23 -7.53
C GLN A 129 -16.22 -0.38 -8.92
N MET A 130 -15.27 0.19 -9.68
CA MET A 130 -14.89 -0.28 -11.01
C MET A 130 -14.17 -1.63 -11.00
N GLY A 131 -13.54 -2.01 -9.89
CA GLY A 131 -12.83 -3.28 -9.76
C GLY A 131 -13.77 -4.48 -9.64
N ARG A 132 -14.35 -4.94 -10.75
CA ARG A 132 -15.30 -6.07 -10.77
C ARG A 132 -14.69 -7.42 -10.43
N TRP A 133 -13.37 -7.51 -10.45
CA TRP A 133 -12.65 -8.70 -10.01
C TRP A 133 -12.65 -8.84 -8.48
N PHE A 134 -12.90 -7.76 -7.71
CA PHE A 134 -13.12 -7.84 -6.27
C PHE A 134 -14.46 -8.54 -5.96
N GLY A 135 -14.53 -9.20 -4.81
CA GLY A 135 -15.70 -9.96 -4.36
C GLY A 135 -15.41 -11.45 -4.19
N TYR A 136 -16.34 -12.16 -3.53
CA TYR A 136 -16.19 -13.58 -3.26
C TYR A 136 -16.39 -14.41 -4.52
N ARG A 137 -15.35 -15.16 -4.91
CA ARG A 137 -15.35 -16.05 -6.08
C ARG A 137 -15.19 -17.50 -5.67
N GLN A 138 -16.13 -17.96 -4.87
CA GLN A 138 -16.11 -19.32 -4.31
C GLN A 138 -15.81 -20.35 -5.41
N LYS A 139 -14.79 -21.19 -5.18
CA LYS A 139 -14.37 -22.34 -6.02
C LYS A 139 -13.50 -22.01 -7.23
N TYR A 140 -13.29 -20.74 -7.58
CA TYR A 140 -12.46 -20.36 -8.73
C TYR A 140 -11.58 -19.13 -8.49
N GLU A 141 -11.23 -18.87 -7.23
CA GLU A 141 -10.49 -17.69 -6.74
C GLU A 141 -9.12 -17.51 -7.41
N ILE A 142 -8.50 -18.60 -7.88
CA ILE A 142 -7.15 -18.61 -8.46
C ILE A 142 -7.11 -18.34 -9.97
N PHE A 143 -8.26 -18.39 -10.64
CA PHE A 143 -8.36 -18.22 -12.09
C PHE A 143 -8.38 -16.77 -12.59
N PRO A 144 -8.92 -15.78 -11.86
CA PRO A 144 -8.90 -14.38 -12.25
C PRO A 144 -7.52 -13.89 -12.71
N ARG A 145 -7.49 -13.18 -13.83
CA ARG A 145 -6.33 -12.48 -14.39
C ARG A 145 -6.72 -11.03 -14.63
N VAL A 146 -5.92 -10.10 -14.12
CA VAL A 146 -6.16 -8.67 -14.24
C VAL A 146 -5.02 -8.03 -15.01
N TRP A 147 -5.37 -7.33 -16.10
CA TRP A 147 -4.44 -6.62 -16.95
C TRP A 147 -4.63 -5.12 -16.73
N LEU A 148 -3.61 -4.48 -16.14
CA LEU A 148 -3.62 -3.08 -15.73
C LEU A 148 -2.47 -2.31 -16.39
N THR A 149 -2.65 -1.01 -16.59
CA THR A 149 -1.51 -0.09 -16.82
C THR A 149 -0.75 0.14 -15.52
N ASN A 150 0.54 0.52 -15.59
CA ASN A 150 1.38 0.74 -14.39
C ASN A 150 0.74 1.74 -13.41
N ILE A 151 0.20 2.86 -13.92
CA ILE A 151 -0.45 3.90 -13.10
C ILE A 151 -1.65 3.33 -12.34
N ILE A 152 -2.46 2.49 -12.99
CA ILE A 152 -3.64 1.91 -12.36
C ILE A 152 -3.23 0.86 -11.32
N LYS A 153 -2.20 0.07 -11.61
CA LYS A 153 -1.62 -0.88 -10.66
C LYS A 153 -1.17 -0.18 -9.39
N GLU A 154 -0.41 0.91 -9.49
CA GLU A 154 0.07 1.68 -8.34
C GLU A 154 -1.09 2.23 -7.49
N ARG A 155 -2.15 2.72 -8.14
CA ARG A 155 -3.35 3.18 -7.43
C ARG A 155 -4.10 2.05 -6.73
N PHE A 156 -4.20 0.87 -7.34
CA PHE A 156 -4.80 -0.29 -6.68
C PHE A 156 -3.94 -0.81 -5.53
N ASP A 157 -2.62 -0.88 -5.69
CA ASP A 157 -1.70 -1.27 -4.63
C ASP A 157 -1.86 -0.33 -3.42
N PHE A 158 -1.93 0.98 -3.67
CA PHE A 158 -2.17 1.99 -2.63
C PHE A 158 -3.54 1.82 -1.95
N MET A 159 -4.60 1.60 -2.73
CA MET A 159 -5.95 1.39 -2.17
C MET A 159 -6.08 0.10 -1.36
N SER A 160 -5.48 -0.99 -1.84
CA SER A 160 -5.42 -2.25 -1.09
C SER A 160 -4.71 -2.05 0.24
N GLN A 161 -3.59 -1.32 0.26
CA GLN A 161 -2.92 -0.97 1.52
C GLN A 161 -3.84 -0.19 2.46
N MET A 162 -4.58 0.81 1.97
CA MET A 162 -5.52 1.56 2.82
C MET A 162 -6.64 0.69 3.41
N VAL A 163 -7.19 -0.22 2.62
CA VAL A 163 -8.25 -1.14 3.08
C VAL A 163 -7.68 -2.12 4.11
N ASP A 164 -6.46 -2.58 3.91
CA ASP A 164 -5.80 -3.47 4.87
C ASP A 164 -5.43 -2.72 6.16
N ASP A 165 -4.93 -1.49 6.08
CA ASP A 165 -4.69 -0.63 7.25
C ASP A 165 -5.99 -0.37 8.04
N LEU A 166 -7.11 -0.17 7.34
CA LEU A 166 -8.43 0.00 7.97
C LEU A 166 -8.90 -1.31 8.64
N ARG A 167 -8.69 -2.46 8.00
CA ARG A 167 -9.00 -3.76 8.60
C ARG A 167 -8.14 -4.03 9.83
N GLU A 168 -6.85 -3.70 9.77
CA GLU A 168 -5.93 -3.70 10.89
C GLU A 168 -6.52 -2.90 12.07
N GLU A 169 -6.90 -1.65 11.83
CA GLU A 169 -7.48 -0.77 12.86
C GLU A 169 -8.75 -1.36 13.50
N ILE A 170 -9.62 -1.99 12.69
CA ILE A 170 -10.82 -2.69 13.18
C ILE A 170 -10.45 -3.89 14.06
N THR A 171 -9.51 -4.72 13.61
CA THR A 171 -9.06 -5.90 14.36
C THR A 171 -8.42 -5.50 15.69
N GLU A 172 -7.55 -4.50 15.69
CA GLU A 172 -6.91 -3.94 16.90
C GLU A 172 -7.95 -3.53 17.95
N MET A 173 -9.02 -2.86 17.51
CA MET A 173 -10.08 -2.44 18.44
C MET A 173 -10.96 -3.59 18.90
N SER A 174 -11.23 -4.58 18.04
CA SER A 174 -11.98 -5.78 18.40
C SER A 174 -11.26 -6.59 19.48
N GLU A 175 -9.94 -6.73 19.41
CA GLU A 175 -9.15 -7.50 20.38
C GLU A 175 -9.04 -6.80 21.74
N ARG A 176 -9.14 -5.46 21.76
CA ARG A 176 -9.07 -4.67 22.99
C ARG A 176 -10.37 -4.63 23.79
N GLY A 177 -11.50 -5.05 23.23
CA GLY A 177 -12.78 -5.19 23.93
C GLY A 177 -13.36 -3.90 24.54
N THR A 178 -12.82 -2.73 24.19
CA THR A 178 -13.06 -1.45 24.89
C THR A 178 -13.94 -0.47 24.12
N PHE A 179 -14.29 -0.76 22.87
CA PHE A 179 -15.05 0.16 22.02
C PHE A 179 -16.38 -0.45 21.59
N ALA A 180 -17.50 0.21 21.90
CA ALA A 180 -18.79 -0.13 21.31
C ALA A 180 -18.78 0.26 19.82
N PRO A 181 -19.51 -0.46 18.94
CA PRO A 181 -19.62 -0.10 17.51
C PRO A 181 -20.11 1.34 17.27
N GLU A 182 -20.79 1.94 18.25
CA GLU A 182 -21.28 3.33 18.23
C GLU A 182 -20.17 4.37 18.44
N ASP A 183 -19.10 3.99 19.14
CA ASP A 183 -17.90 4.80 19.35
C ASP A 183 -16.93 4.68 18.17
N TYR A 184 -17.13 3.68 17.30
CA TYR A 184 -16.34 3.44 16.11
C TYR A 184 -16.73 4.41 14.98
N ARG A 185 -15.80 5.30 14.63
CA ARG A 185 -15.88 6.15 13.43
C ARG A 185 -14.62 5.93 12.59
N PRO A 186 -14.71 5.20 11.46
CA PRO A 186 -13.55 4.89 10.66
C PRO A 186 -12.84 6.17 10.21
N LYS A 187 -11.58 6.33 10.62
CA LYS A 187 -10.70 7.38 10.10
C LYS A 187 -10.24 6.94 8.71
N VAL A 188 -10.85 7.48 7.66
CA VAL A 188 -10.25 7.38 6.33
C VAL A 188 -9.08 8.38 6.31
N ASN A 189 -7.89 7.89 6.68
CA ASN A 189 -6.67 8.68 6.81
C ASN A 189 -6.45 9.54 5.57
N TYR A 190 -6.61 10.86 5.67
CA TYR A 190 -6.12 11.81 4.68
C TYR A 190 -4.59 11.95 4.79
N SER A 191 -3.85 10.87 4.51
CA SER A 191 -2.41 10.90 4.33
C SER A 191 -2.05 11.72 3.07
N PRO A 192 -0.93 12.46 3.01
CA PRO A 192 -0.42 13.18 1.82
C PRO A 192 -0.44 12.40 0.53
N SER A 193 -0.28 11.09 0.66
CA SER A 193 -0.39 10.10 -0.40
C SER A 193 -1.75 10.17 -1.13
N LEU A 194 -2.76 10.84 -0.58
CA LEU A 194 -4.09 11.03 -1.17
C LEU A 194 -4.20 12.26 -2.09
N GLN A 195 -3.15 13.06 -2.27
CA GLN A 195 -3.21 14.18 -3.22
C GLN A 195 -3.58 13.72 -4.65
N PHE A 196 -3.25 12.48 -5.03
CA PHE A 196 -3.63 11.91 -6.33
C PHE A 196 -4.93 11.10 -6.34
N LEU A 197 -5.54 10.82 -5.17
CA LEU A 197 -6.70 9.95 -5.03
C LEU A 197 -7.78 10.61 -4.16
N ARG A 198 -8.75 11.28 -4.79
CA ARG A 198 -9.91 11.83 -4.09
C ARG A 198 -10.77 10.68 -3.56
N VAL A 199 -11.14 10.71 -2.29
CA VAL A 199 -11.89 9.61 -1.65
C VAL A 199 -13.25 9.41 -2.34
N THR A 200 -13.98 10.48 -2.69
CA THR A 200 -15.26 10.43 -3.44
C THR A 200 -15.51 11.68 -4.31
N ALA A 201 -16.61 11.71 -5.08
CA ALA A 201 -17.03 12.85 -5.90
C ALA A 201 -17.68 13.97 -5.06
N ASN A 202 -17.40 15.25 -5.37
CA ASN A 202 -17.91 16.43 -4.64
C ASN A 202 -19.42 16.39 -4.33
N ASN A 203 -20.22 15.82 -5.21
CA ASN A 203 -21.68 15.82 -5.12
C ASN A 203 -22.21 14.77 -4.12
N LYS A 204 -21.38 13.78 -3.75
CA LYS A 204 -21.65 12.76 -2.72
C LYS A 204 -20.97 13.09 -1.38
N MET A 205 -20.24 14.21 -1.32
CA MET A 205 -19.61 14.74 -0.11
C MET A 205 -20.55 15.63 0.70
N GLN A 206 -21.87 15.61 0.46
CA GLN A 206 -22.82 16.49 1.17
C GLN A 206 -22.82 16.30 2.70
N SER A 207 -22.27 15.18 3.20
CA SER A 207 -22.05 14.90 4.62
C SER A 207 -20.57 14.79 5.02
N ALA A 208 -19.64 15.14 4.13
CA ALA A 208 -18.21 15.12 4.37
C ALA A 208 -17.70 16.56 4.49
N GLU A 209 -17.25 16.95 5.69
CA GLU A 209 -16.49 18.19 5.87
C GLU A 209 -15.03 17.95 5.44
N GLU A 210 -14.39 18.97 4.87
CA GLU A 210 -12.97 18.94 4.53
C GLU A 210 -12.15 18.52 5.76
N ALA A 211 -11.51 17.35 5.67
CA ALA A 211 -10.53 16.95 6.66
C ALA A 211 -9.23 17.70 6.38
N GLU A 212 -8.74 18.43 7.38
CA GLU A 212 -7.34 18.84 7.41
C GLU A 212 -6.47 17.57 7.36
N VAL A 213 -5.39 17.62 6.57
CA VAL A 213 -4.46 16.50 6.36
C VAL A 213 -3.95 16.01 7.72
N ASP A 214 -4.06 14.71 8.01
CA ASP A 214 -3.61 14.10 9.27
C ASP A 214 -2.47 13.11 8.97
N PHE A 215 -1.36 13.26 9.69
CA PHE A 215 -0.17 12.42 9.55
C PHE A 215 0.09 11.57 10.81
N THR A 216 -0.87 11.46 11.74
CA THR A 216 -0.75 10.51 12.85
C THR A 216 -0.56 9.08 12.32
N GLY A 217 0.38 8.34 12.89
CA GLY A 217 0.73 7.00 12.40
C GLY A 217 1.52 6.96 11.09
N PHE A 218 1.95 8.11 10.55
CA PHE A 218 2.75 8.18 9.33
C PHE A 218 4.05 7.38 9.48
N ASN A 219 4.25 6.38 8.63
CA ASN A 219 5.42 5.52 8.68
C ASN A 219 5.94 5.23 7.27
N LYS A 220 6.79 6.11 6.72
CA LYS A 220 7.27 6.04 5.34
C LYS A 220 8.79 6.14 5.26
N GLN A 221 9.35 5.48 4.26
CA GLN A 221 10.78 5.47 3.95
C GLN A 221 11.02 5.97 2.52
N THR A 222 12.14 6.63 2.28
CA THR A 222 12.55 7.06 0.94
C THR A 222 12.91 5.84 0.10
N VAL A 223 12.31 5.72 -1.07
CA VAL A 223 12.51 4.57 -1.98
C VAL A 223 12.99 4.97 -3.36
N LEU A 224 12.87 6.26 -3.71
CA LEU A 224 13.23 6.83 -5.00
C LEU A 224 14.38 7.82 -4.83
N PHE A 225 15.40 7.71 -5.68
CA PHE A 225 16.58 8.56 -5.65
C PHE A 225 17.01 8.94 -7.05
N LYS A 226 17.36 10.20 -7.25
CA LYS A 226 17.87 10.72 -8.52
C LYS A 226 19.39 10.78 -8.47
N ASN A 227 20.06 10.34 -9.52
CA ASN A 227 21.51 10.38 -9.65
C ASN A 227 21.95 11.78 -10.08
N ASP A 228 21.96 12.71 -9.13
CA ASP A 228 22.45 14.08 -9.31
C ASP A 228 23.60 14.36 -8.32
N ALA A 229 24.82 14.50 -8.83
CA ALA A 229 26.03 14.53 -8.01
C ALA A 229 26.05 15.68 -7.01
N ASP A 230 25.56 16.87 -7.43
CA ASP A 230 25.52 18.07 -6.60
C ASP A 230 24.51 17.92 -5.46
N THR A 231 23.31 17.45 -5.76
CA THR A 231 22.25 17.19 -4.79
C THR A 231 22.66 16.11 -3.78
N LEU A 232 23.23 14.99 -4.25
CA LEU A 232 23.67 13.90 -3.39
C LEU A 232 24.79 14.36 -2.44
N SER A 233 25.80 15.06 -2.96
CA SER A 233 26.88 15.65 -2.17
C SER A 233 26.36 16.66 -1.15
N ALA A 234 25.41 17.51 -1.54
CA ALA A 234 24.79 18.48 -0.64
C ALA A 234 24.04 17.79 0.51
N ASN A 235 23.25 16.75 0.21
CA ASN A 235 22.53 15.97 1.22
C ASN A 235 23.50 15.25 2.18
N ILE A 236 24.59 14.63 1.69
CA ILE A 236 25.62 14.03 2.56
C ILE A 236 26.19 15.07 3.54
N ARG A 237 26.58 16.25 3.03
CA ARG A 237 27.14 17.33 3.86
C ARG A 237 26.13 17.84 4.88
N LEU A 238 24.89 18.07 4.46
CA LEU A 238 23.79 18.50 5.32
C LEU A 238 23.55 17.50 6.45
N THR A 239 23.45 16.21 6.15
CA THR A 239 23.24 15.15 7.14
C THR A 239 24.41 15.05 8.11
N SER A 240 25.65 15.15 7.63
CA SER A 240 26.84 15.14 8.50
C SER A 240 26.85 16.33 9.46
N GLN A 241 26.57 17.54 8.97
CA GLN A 241 26.49 18.75 9.80
C GLN A 241 25.37 18.65 10.83
N PHE A 242 24.19 18.19 10.40
CA PHE A 242 23.03 17.99 11.25
C PHE A 242 23.34 17.04 12.41
N LEU A 243 23.78 15.81 12.13
CA LEU A 243 24.04 14.79 13.17
C LEU A 243 25.17 15.20 14.13
N ASN A 244 26.20 15.88 13.62
CA ASN A 244 27.29 16.39 14.47
C ASN A 244 26.86 17.57 15.35
N GLY A 245 25.89 18.37 14.90
CA GLY A 245 25.32 19.50 15.63
C GLY A 245 24.32 19.13 16.74
N LEU A 246 23.93 17.85 16.85
CA LEU A 246 23.05 17.37 17.92
C LEU A 246 23.83 17.11 19.21
N GLU A 247 23.22 17.39 20.36
CA GLU A 247 23.89 17.30 21.67
C GLU A 247 23.72 15.93 22.32
N THR A 248 22.56 15.30 22.15
CA THR A 248 22.07 14.11 22.86
C THR A 248 22.55 12.78 22.26
N PHE A 249 23.84 12.68 21.92
CA PHE A 249 24.40 11.49 21.28
C PHE A 249 24.61 10.32 22.27
N SER A 250 24.18 9.13 21.88
CA SER A 250 24.45 7.85 22.56
C SER A 250 25.15 6.86 21.63
N ASP A 251 26.21 6.25 22.16
CA ASP A 251 27.08 5.27 21.51
C ASP A 251 26.81 3.83 22.00
N THR A 252 25.76 3.63 22.79
CA THR A 252 25.44 2.36 23.45
C THR A 252 25.17 1.20 22.50
N ASN A 253 24.71 1.48 21.29
CA ASN A 253 24.28 0.46 20.31
C ASN A 253 25.20 0.33 19.09
N ILE A 254 26.46 0.77 19.23
CA ILE A 254 27.45 0.74 18.14
C ILE A 254 27.74 -0.67 17.64
N GLU A 255 27.79 -1.65 18.54
CA GLU A 255 28.06 -3.04 18.16
C GLU A 255 26.95 -3.58 17.26
N GLN A 256 25.68 -3.22 17.53
CA GLN A 256 24.53 -3.57 16.69
C GLN A 256 24.44 -2.74 15.40
N GLY A 257 25.25 -1.70 15.24
CA GLY A 257 25.27 -0.85 14.03
C GLY A 257 24.35 0.37 14.12
N TYR A 258 24.10 0.89 15.32
CA TYR A 258 23.28 2.08 15.51
C TYR A 258 24.03 3.20 16.23
N LEU A 259 23.83 4.43 15.76
CA LEU A 259 24.13 5.66 16.49
C LEU A 259 22.82 6.35 16.82
N ASN A 260 22.62 6.71 18.09
CA ASN A 260 21.32 7.18 18.56
C ASN A 260 21.40 8.62 19.08
N TRP A 261 20.35 9.38 18.86
CA TRP A 261 20.10 10.67 19.52
C TRP A 261 18.70 10.66 20.10
N THR A 262 18.56 11.02 21.37
CA THR A 262 17.26 11.14 22.03
C THR A 262 16.89 12.59 22.26
N ASP A 263 15.62 12.88 22.53
CA ASP A 263 15.17 14.20 22.98
C ASP A 263 15.60 15.35 22.04
N VAL A 264 15.56 15.09 20.72
CA VAL A 264 15.91 16.07 19.70
C VAL A 264 14.72 17.00 19.44
N PRO A 265 14.87 18.33 19.63
CA PRO A 265 13.77 19.26 19.41
C PRO A 265 13.28 19.24 17.96
N PHE A 266 11.96 19.32 17.78
CA PHE A 266 11.33 19.33 16.46
C PHE A 266 11.89 20.41 15.53
N GLU A 267 12.27 21.58 16.05
CA GLU A 267 12.88 22.66 15.24
C GLU A 267 14.15 22.21 14.50
N LYS A 268 15.00 21.40 15.15
CA LYS A 268 16.21 20.84 14.50
C LYS A 268 15.84 19.85 13.40
N ILE A 269 14.79 19.05 13.61
CA ILE A 269 14.25 18.10 12.62
C ILE A 269 13.66 18.86 11.42
N CYS A 270 12.85 19.88 11.69
CA CYS A 270 12.20 20.70 10.68
C CYS A 270 13.24 21.36 9.76
N ASN A 271 14.23 22.04 10.33
CA ASN A 271 15.30 22.70 9.57
C ASN A 271 16.08 21.72 8.70
N TYR A 272 16.35 20.50 9.20
CA TYR A 272 17.02 19.45 8.43
C TYR A 272 16.16 18.97 7.26
N LEU A 273 14.88 18.65 7.50
CA LEU A 273 13.99 18.10 6.48
C LEU A 273 13.58 19.14 5.42
N GLU A 274 13.51 20.43 5.76
CA GLU A 274 13.26 21.51 4.78
C GLU A 274 14.48 21.76 3.87
N ALA A 275 15.69 21.63 4.40
CA ALA A 275 16.92 21.80 3.62
C ALA A 275 17.30 20.55 2.80
N PHE A 276 16.69 19.39 3.09
CA PHE A 276 16.99 18.14 2.42
C PHE A 276 16.32 18.07 1.05
N HIS A 277 17.08 17.68 0.02
CA HIS A 277 16.55 17.54 -1.33
C HIS A 277 16.04 16.12 -1.58
N PHE A 278 14.71 15.99 -1.70
CA PHE A 278 14.04 14.74 -2.07
C PHE A 278 13.88 14.60 -3.58
N ALA A 279 13.72 13.37 -4.08
CA ALA A 279 13.37 13.15 -5.48
C ALA A 279 11.92 13.59 -5.74
N GLU A 280 11.69 14.40 -6.78
CA GLU A 280 10.37 14.95 -7.16
C GLU A 280 9.34 13.88 -7.54
N GLU A 281 9.74 12.63 -7.74
CA GLU A 281 8.85 11.51 -8.00
C GLU A 281 8.44 10.77 -6.71
N ASP A 282 9.08 11.04 -5.57
CA ASP A 282 8.72 10.43 -4.29
C ASP A 282 7.47 11.08 -3.69
N THR A 283 6.32 10.51 -4.01
CA THR A 283 5.01 11.02 -3.57
C THR A 283 4.84 11.10 -2.05
N ALA A 284 5.60 10.31 -1.27
CA ALA A 284 5.48 10.32 0.18
C ALA A 284 6.26 11.50 0.81
N PHE A 285 7.37 11.91 0.20
CA PHE A 285 8.27 12.93 0.74
C PHE A 285 8.21 14.28 0.00
N ASN A 286 7.64 14.35 -1.20
CA ASN A 286 7.40 15.63 -1.89
C ASN A 286 6.51 16.61 -1.12
N ASN A 287 5.67 16.10 -0.22
CA ASN A 287 4.82 16.93 0.64
C ASN A 287 5.37 17.01 2.08
N ILE A 288 6.70 16.95 2.24
CA ILE A 288 7.33 17.06 3.56
C ILE A 288 7.00 18.39 4.22
N SER A 289 6.91 19.49 3.46
CA SER A 289 6.51 20.80 3.99
C SER A 289 5.10 20.78 4.58
N GLY A 290 4.17 20.02 3.99
CA GLY A 290 2.84 19.82 4.54
C GLY A 290 2.86 19.04 5.86
N LEU A 291 3.72 18.01 5.96
CA LEU A 291 3.93 17.24 7.18
C LEU A 291 4.47 18.13 8.31
N LEU A 292 5.50 18.91 8.01
CA LEU A 292 6.16 19.78 8.98
C LEU A 292 5.22 20.87 9.50
N LYS A 293 4.45 21.48 8.59
CA LYS A 293 3.41 22.45 8.96
C LYS A 293 2.36 21.81 9.87
N TRP A 294 1.80 20.67 9.48
CA TRP A 294 0.83 19.94 10.29
C TRP A 294 1.36 19.58 11.67
N TYR A 295 2.60 19.09 11.74
CA TYR A 295 3.22 18.70 13.01
C TYR A 295 3.38 19.91 13.92
N LYS A 296 3.81 21.04 13.35
CA LYS A 296 3.91 22.31 14.07
C LYS A 296 2.55 22.78 14.59
N ASP A 297 1.52 22.77 13.74
CA ASP A 297 0.16 23.17 14.12
C ASP A 297 -0.39 22.31 15.28
N ILE A 298 -0.11 21.01 15.29
CA ILE A 298 -0.48 20.12 16.40
C ILE A 298 0.29 20.47 17.67
N MET A 299 1.61 20.58 17.60
CA MET A 299 2.44 20.89 18.77
C MET A 299 2.12 22.26 19.38
N GLU A 300 1.71 23.24 18.57
CA GLU A 300 1.21 24.53 19.06
C GLU A 300 -0.15 24.41 19.75
N SER A 301 -1.03 23.53 19.26
CA SER A 301 -2.38 23.35 19.80
C SER A 301 -2.44 22.45 21.05
N ASP A 302 -1.57 21.45 21.12
CA ASP A 302 -1.47 20.47 22.20
C ASP A 302 -0.01 20.04 22.37
N PRO A 303 0.78 20.72 23.21
CA PRO A 303 2.19 20.40 23.43
C PRO A 303 2.45 19.00 23.96
N ASP A 304 1.45 18.35 24.58
CA ASP A 304 1.57 16.99 25.13
C ASP A 304 1.26 15.88 24.09
N SER A 305 0.96 16.28 22.85
CA SER A 305 0.63 15.39 21.73
C SER A 305 1.79 14.46 21.36
N PHE A 306 3.00 14.99 21.28
CA PHE A 306 4.22 14.24 20.97
C PHE A 306 5.35 14.67 21.90
N THR A 307 6.28 13.76 22.18
CA THR A 307 7.55 14.12 22.80
C THR A 307 8.52 14.63 21.74
N ASP A 308 9.70 15.07 22.19
CA ASP A 308 10.84 15.31 21.30
C ASP A 308 11.21 14.05 20.51
N TRP A 309 11.93 14.25 19.40
CA TRP A 309 12.23 13.22 18.42
C TRP A 309 13.43 12.38 18.83
N ASN A 310 13.36 11.10 18.50
CA ASN A 310 14.54 10.24 18.44
C ASN A 310 15.09 10.16 17.02
N ILE A 311 16.41 10.04 16.92
CA ILE A 311 17.10 9.82 15.65
C ILE A 311 17.97 8.59 15.79
N VAL A 312 17.93 7.74 14.77
CA VAL A 312 18.81 6.58 14.64
C VAL A 312 19.55 6.69 13.32
N PHE A 313 20.88 6.59 13.35
CA PHE A 313 21.65 6.30 12.15
C PHE A 313 21.91 4.79 12.11
N SER A 314 21.31 4.11 11.13
CA SER A 314 21.43 2.65 10.97
C SER A 314 22.50 2.32 9.91
N THR A 315 23.42 1.45 10.29
CA THR A 315 24.56 1.00 9.47
C THR A 315 24.88 -0.46 9.74
N THR A 316 25.95 -0.98 9.14
CA THR A 316 26.48 -2.30 9.46
C THR A 316 27.01 -2.35 10.89
N SER A 317 26.87 -3.50 11.55
CA SER A 317 27.42 -3.76 12.87
C SER A 317 28.91 -3.42 13.00
N ASN A 318 29.34 -3.18 14.25
CA ASN A 318 30.71 -2.80 14.59
C ASN A 318 31.16 -1.54 13.83
N ILE A 319 30.58 -0.40 14.21
CA ILE A 319 30.88 0.89 13.60
C ILE A 319 32.35 1.27 13.89
N PRO A 320 33.17 1.52 12.85
CA PRO A 320 34.57 1.87 13.05
C PRO A 320 34.72 3.30 13.56
N ILE A 321 35.81 3.55 14.29
CA ILE A 321 36.22 4.91 14.70
C ILE A 321 36.67 5.67 13.45
N ALA A 322 36.23 6.93 13.32
CA ALA A 322 36.64 7.78 12.22
C ALA A 322 38.06 8.31 12.42
N ASN A 323 38.79 8.43 11.31
CA ASN A 323 39.97 9.29 11.27
C ASN A 323 39.53 10.75 11.44
N ARG A 324 40.31 11.55 12.18
CA ARG A 324 39.98 12.97 12.46
C ARG A 324 39.73 13.78 11.19
N ASP A 325 40.48 13.52 10.13
CA ASP A 325 40.41 14.24 8.85
C ASP A 325 39.44 13.61 7.83
N SER A 326 38.67 12.60 8.23
CA SER A 326 37.67 11.98 7.36
C SER A 326 36.54 12.96 7.05
N ALA A 327 36.24 13.13 5.76
CA ALA A 327 35.06 13.89 5.31
C ALA A 327 33.73 13.30 5.81
N TRP A 328 33.72 12.01 6.16
CA TRP A 328 32.62 11.35 6.82
C TRP A 328 33.03 10.94 8.23
N ASN A 329 32.73 11.82 9.19
CA ASN A 329 32.97 11.64 10.60
C ASN A 329 31.72 12.09 11.35
N ILE A 330 31.03 11.16 12.01
CA ILE A 330 29.82 11.40 12.79
C ILE A 330 30.13 11.11 14.24
N LYS A 331 30.26 12.16 15.06
CA LYS A 331 30.60 12.08 16.50
C LYS A 331 31.83 11.22 16.81
N GLY A 332 32.82 11.21 15.92
CA GLY A 332 34.05 10.41 16.08
C GLY A 332 33.99 9.02 15.44
N TYR A 333 32.88 8.65 14.82
CA TYR A 333 32.67 7.36 14.16
C TYR A 333 32.55 7.51 12.65
N ALA A 334 32.87 6.45 11.92
CA ALA A 334 32.72 6.36 10.47
C ALA A 334 31.68 5.27 10.09
N PRO A 335 30.37 5.53 10.26
CA PRO A 335 29.31 4.63 9.83
C PRO A 335 29.49 4.22 8.37
N ARG A 336 29.54 2.91 8.11
CA ARG A 336 29.71 2.38 6.75
C ARG A 336 28.44 2.60 5.94
N ALA A 337 28.61 2.74 4.64
CA ALA A 337 27.47 2.74 3.74
C ALA A 337 26.84 1.34 3.66
N ILE A 338 25.51 1.28 3.63
CA ILE A 338 24.74 0.04 3.47
C ILE A 338 24.56 -0.28 1.98
N THR A 339 24.49 -1.57 1.65
CA THR A 339 24.22 -2.00 0.28
C THR A 339 22.72 -2.01 -0.01
N ARG A 340 22.28 -1.30 -1.06
CA ARG A 340 20.90 -1.38 -1.60
C ARG A 340 20.96 -1.48 -3.13
N THR A 341 19.99 -2.14 -3.73
CA THR A 341 19.98 -2.40 -5.19
C THR A 341 18.68 -1.90 -5.80
N ALA A 342 18.71 -1.41 -7.02
CA ALA A 342 17.54 -0.84 -7.67
C ALA A 342 16.68 -1.90 -8.38
N LYS A 343 15.39 -1.60 -8.58
CA LYS A 343 14.46 -2.42 -9.38
C LYS A 343 14.74 -2.26 -10.88
N MET A 344 14.56 -3.32 -11.67
CA MET A 344 14.84 -3.36 -13.13
C MET A 344 14.09 -2.33 -13.99
N LYS A 345 13.01 -1.71 -13.50
CA LYS A 345 12.21 -0.70 -14.24
C LYS A 345 12.52 0.74 -13.81
N SER A 346 13.71 0.99 -13.29
CA SER A 346 14.10 2.35 -12.94
C SER A 346 14.49 3.10 -14.22
N SER A 347 14.01 4.32 -14.41
CA SER A 347 14.36 5.16 -15.56
C SER A 347 15.80 5.65 -15.47
N GLU A 348 16.38 6.06 -16.60
CA GLU A 348 17.74 6.59 -16.66
C GLU A 348 17.89 7.77 -15.68
N GLY A 349 18.81 7.64 -14.71
CA GLY A 349 19.05 8.65 -13.67
C GLY A 349 18.09 8.67 -12.47
N LEU A 350 17.08 7.80 -12.38
CA LEU A 350 16.18 7.70 -11.22
C LEU A 350 16.05 6.24 -10.78
N ALA A 351 16.50 5.89 -9.57
CA ALA A 351 16.49 4.53 -9.04
C ALA A 351 15.40 4.30 -7.98
N ASN A 352 14.66 3.19 -8.10
CA ASN A 352 13.77 2.71 -7.04
C ASN A 352 14.40 1.53 -6.28
N ILE A 353 14.76 1.70 -5.01
CA ILE A 353 15.38 0.64 -4.19
C ILE A 353 14.36 -0.29 -3.52
N GLY A 354 13.07 0.07 -3.55
CA GLY A 354 11.97 -0.70 -2.97
C GLY A 354 11.90 -0.61 -1.44
N ALA A 355 12.81 -1.28 -0.73
CA ALA A 355 12.83 -1.30 0.72
C ALA A 355 14.15 -0.77 1.26
N LEU A 356 14.08 0.25 2.12
CA LEU A 356 15.25 0.86 2.74
C LEU A 356 15.56 0.24 4.09
N ARG A 357 14.56 0.14 4.97
CA ARG A 357 14.73 -0.28 6.37
C ARG A 357 14.66 -1.78 6.58
N ALA A 358 15.36 -2.26 7.61
CA ALA A 358 15.05 -3.52 8.26
C ALA A 358 13.97 -3.29 9.36
N PRO A 359 13.12 -4.27 9.67
CA PRO A 359 12.13 -4.13 10.76
C PRO A 359 12.75 -3.76 12.11
N THR A 360 13.97 -4.21 12.38
CA THR A 360 14.73 -3.91 13.61
C THR A 360 15.03 -2.43 13.80
N ASP A 361 15.17 -1.68 12.71
CA ASP A 361 15.55 -0.26 12.76
C ASP A 361 14.50 0.59 13.51
N LEU A 362 13.23 0.16 13.53
CA LEU A 362 12.12 0.86 14.21
C LEU A 362 12.15 0.72 15.74
N TYR A 363 13.05 -0.12 16.26
CA TYR A 363 13.22 -0.40 17.68
C TYR A 363 14.63 -0.04 18.17
N ALA A 364 15.48 0.48 17.29
CA ALA A 364 16.89 0.73 17.58
C ALA A 364 17.10 1.81 18.65
N ASP A 365 16.10 2.65 18.90
CA ASP A 365 16.08 3.64 19.97
C ASP A 365 15.59 3.10 21.31
N LEU A 366 15.02 1.88 21.37
CA LEU A 366 14.43 1.30 22.57
C LEU A 366 15.44 0.60 23.52
N ASN A 367 16.75 0.61 23.21
CA ASN A 367 17.81 -0.06 23.98
C ASN A 367 17.47 -1.52 24.38
N LEU A 368 16.77 -2.25 23.51
CA LEU A 368 16.39 -3.63 23.76
C LEU A 368 17.61 -4.56 23.65
N SER A 369 17.67 -5.59 24.50
CA SER A 369 18.63 -6.67 24.31
C SER A 369 18.35 -7.45 23.01
N THR A 370 19.37 -8.08 22.44
CA THR A 370 19.25 -8.90 21.23
C THR A 370 18.20 -10.02 21.39
N SER A 371 18.07 -10.58 22.60
CA SER A 371 17.05 -11.59 22.92
C SER A 371 15.62 -11.04 22.88
N GLU A 372 15.40 -9.84 23.42
CA GLU A 372 14.11 -9.18 23.43
C GLU A 372 13.72 -8.76 22.01
N LEU A 373 14.64 -8.17 21.27
CA LEU A 373 14.44 -7.78 19.87
C LEU A 373 14.03 -8.99 19.03
N ASN A 374 14.73 -10.12 19.16
CA ASN A 374 14.41 -11.35 18.44
C ASN A 374 13.05 -11.95 18.85
N ALA A 375 12.65 -11.82 20.12
CA ALA A 375 11.32 -12.26 20.56
C ALA A 375 10.21 -11.41 19.94
N GLN A 376 10.41 -10.10 19.90
CA GLN A 376 9.47 -9.16 19.30
C GLN A 376 9.36 -9.33 17.78
N LEU A 377 10.48 -9.57 17.10
CA LEU A 377 10.49 -9.84 15.65
C LEU A 377 9.67 -11.08 15.31
N ARG A 378 9.82 -12.18 16.07
CA ARG A 378 9.03 -13.41 15.84
C ARG A 378 7.53 -13.17 16.01
N GLU A 379 7.14 -12.35 16.98
CA GLU A 379 5.73 -11.99 17.17
C GLU A 379 5.23 -11.09 16.03
N SER A 380 6.07 -10.16 15.54
CA SER A 380 5.79 -9.28 14.39
C SER A 380 5.82 -9.98 13.02
N GLU A 381 6.41 -11.16 12.92
CA GLU A 381 6.32 -12.01 11.72
C GLU A 381 5.02 -12.81 11.72
N ARG A 382 4.43 -13.05 12.90
CA ARG A 382 3.16 -13.79 13.08
C ARG A 382 1.93 -12.88 12.95
N LEU A 383 2.02 -11.65 13.44
CA LEU A 383 1.00 -10.61 13.37
C LEU A 383 1.44 -9.52 12.39
N ALA A 384 0.53 -8.73 11.82
CA ALA A 384 0.92 -7.66 10.90
C ALA A 384 1.96 -6.71 11.54
N GLN A 385 3.03 -6.40 10.79
CA GLN A 385 4.26 -5.77 11.31
C GLN A 385 4.03 -4.41 11.99
N GLN A 386 3.00 -3.65 11.59
CA GLN A 386 2.77 -2.30 12.11
C GLN A 386 2.14 -2.30 13.50
N HIS A 387 1.15 -3.15 13.78
CA HIS A 387 0.53 -3.24 15.11
C HIS A 387 1.52 -3.62 16.21
N VAL A 388 2.34 -4.64 15.95
CA VAL A 388 3.32 -5.11 16.92
C VAL A 388 4.32 -4.00 17.23
N MET A 389 4.76 -3.26 16.21
CA MET A 389 5.62 -2.11 16.39
C MET A 389 5.00 -1.05 17.31
N ARG A 390 3.73 -0.69 17.08
CA ARG A 390 3.05 0.37 17.86
C ARG A 390 2.89 -0.04 19.31
N ARG A 391 2.46 -1.28 19.54
CA ARG A 391 2.29 -1.84 20.88
C ARG A 391 3.61 -1.82 21.66
N ILE A 392 4.70 -2.32 21.06
CA ILE A 392 6.02 -2.34 21.71
C ILE A 392 6.48 -0.92 22.06
N ARG A 393 6.41 0.02 21.10
CA ARG A 393 6.83 1.40 21.39
C ARG A 393 6.01 1.99 22.54
N TYR A 394 4.70 1.71 22.61
CA TYR A 394 3.87 2.14 23.73
C TYR A 394 4.29 1.49 25.06
N GLU A 395 4.48 0.17 25.11
CA GLU A 395 4.91 -0.58 26.30
C GLU A 395 6.24 -0.06 26.88
N TYR A 396 7.13 0.42 26.01
CA TYR A 396 8.43 0.99 26.40
C TYR A 396 8.41 2.52 26.59
N ASN A 397 7.23 3.16 26.68
CA ASN A 397 7.02 4.61 26.83
C ASN A 397 7.43 5.50 25.64
N TYR A 398 7.63 4.94 24.45
CA TYR A 398 7.90 5.65 23.19
C TYR A 398 6.66 5.79 22.30
N GLY A 399 5.45 5.53 22.83
CA GLY A 399 4.18 5.62 22.11
C GLY A 399 3.82 7.03 21.64
N LYS A 400 4.48 8.06 22.18
CA LYS A 400 4.37 9.47 21.76
C LYS A 400 5.64 10.02 21.11
N THR A 401 6.68 9.19 20.96
CA THR A 401 8.01 9.61 20.51
C THR A 401 8.19 9.34 19.02
N PRO A 402 8.26 10.38 18.18
CA PRO A 402 8.58 10.22 16.78
C PRO A 402 10.01 9.76 16.56
N LEU A 403 10.23 9.08 15.44
CA LEU A 403 11.53 8.49 15.10
C LEU A 403 11.91 8.82 13.65
N LEU A 404 13.12 9.37 13.50
CA LEU A 404 13.79 9.55 12.21
C LEU A 404 14.95 8.55 12.11
N VAL A 405 14.88 7.61 11.17
CA VAL A 405 16.00 6.69 10.89
C VAL A 405 16.71 7.15 9.62
N ILE A 406 18.03 7.29 9.68
CA ILE A 406 18.88 7.76 8.58
C ILE A 406 19.84 6.65 8.17
N TYR A 407 20.10 6.56 6.87
CA TYR A 407 21.00 5.59 6.25
C TYR A 407 21.91 6.29 5.25
N ARG A 408 23.16 5.84 5.15
CA ARG A 408 24.03 6.14 4.01
C ARG A 408 24.10 4.89 3.13
N ILE A 409 23.73 5.01 1.86
CA ILE A 409 23.69 3.91 0.90
C ILE A 409 24.88 4.02 -0.02
N ASP A 410 25.56 2.90 -0.24
CA ASP A 410 26.75 2.80 -1.08
C ASP A 410 26.38 2.99 -2.56
N LYS A 411 26.99 4.00 -3.20
CA LYS A 411 26.79 4.32 -4.62
C LYS A 411 27.15 3.19 -5.57
N ASP A 412 28.10 2.35 -5.17
CA ASP A 412 28.63 1.24 -5.94
C ASP A 412 27.96 -0.10 -5.57
N SER A 413 26.79 -0.04 -4.91
CA SER A 413 26.07 -1.25 -4.48
C SER A 413 25.80 -2.21 -5.64
N LYS A 414 26.33 -3.43 -5.52
CA LYS A 414 26.23 -4.48 -6.54
C LYS A 414 25.16 -5.52 -6.20
N VAL A 415 24.53 -6.04 -7.24
CA VAL A 415 23.61 -7.19 -7.10
C VAL A 415 24.36 -8.50 -6.87
N LYS A 416 23.71 -9.42 -6.15
CA LYS A 416 24.15 -10.82 -6.11
C LYS A 416 23.79 -11.51 -7.43
N GLU A 417 24.54 -12.56 -7.80
CA GLU A 417 24.27 -13.37 -8.99
C GLU A 417 22.81 -13.86 -9.04
N ASN A 418 22.21 -13.89 -10.24
CA ASN A 418 20.81 -14.29 -10.50
C ASN A 418 19.70 -13.41 -9.88
N SER A 419 19.97 -12.13 -9.59
CA SER A 419 18.95 -11.20 -9.07
C SER A 419 18.13 -10.51 -10.17
N LYS A 420 16.82 -10.34 -9.95
CA LYS A 420 15.93 -9.50 -10.79
C LYS A 420 16.06 -8.01 -10.46
N ARG A 421 17.26 -7.56 -10.08
CA ARG A 421 17.59 -6.20 -9.64
C ARG A 421 18.80 -5.70 -10.43
N GLN A 422 19.06 -4.41 -10.37
CA GLN A 422 20.22 -3.77 -11.00
C GLN A 422 21.10 -3.08 -9.96
N ASN A 423 22.36 -2.85 -10.32
CA ASN A 423 23.29 -2.06 -9.52
C ASN A 423 22.77 -0.62 -9.35
N LEU A 424 23.25 0.09 -8.32
CA LEU A 424 22.92 1.51 -8.17
C LEU A 424 23.74 2.37 -9.15
N GLU A 425 25.07 2.29 -9.10
CA GLU A 425 26.00 3.05 -9.97
C GLU A 425 25.74 4.58 -9.92
N PHE A 426 25.62 5.11 -8.70
CA PHE A 426 25.43 6.54 -8.48
C PHE A 426 26.76 7.29 -8.48
N SER A 427 26.70 8.58 -8.78
CA SER A 427 27.88 9.47 -8.74
C SER A 427 28.46 9.59 -7.32
N GLU A 428 27.56 9.67 -6.32
CA GLU A 428 27.88 9.78 -4.90
C GLU A 428 26.98 8.88 -4.06
N ASP A 429 27.37 8.64 -2.80
CA ASP A 429 26.55 7.91 -1.86
C ASP A 429 25.22 8.62 -1.63
N ILE A 430 24.22 7.86 -1.19
CA ILE A 430 22.85 8.36 -1.08
C ILE A 430 22.46 8.40 0.39
N ILE A 431 21.86 9.50 0.84
CA ILE A 431 21.20 9.53 2.15
C ILE A 431 19.75 9.09 1.99
N GLY A 432 19.39 7.98 2.62
CA GLY A 432 18.02 7.53 2.75
C GLY A 432 17.49 7.79 4.15
N MET A 433 16.17 7.94 4.28
CA MET A 433 15.54 8.12 5.58
C MET A 433 14.20 7.40 5.73
N ASN A 434 13.82 7.15 6.98
CA ASN A 434 12.51 6.69 7.39
C ASN A 434 11.94 7.61 8.47
N LEU A 435 10.71 8.06 8.28
CA LEU A 435 9.96 8.88 9.23
C LEU A 435 8.84 8.06 9.84
N LEU A 436 8.82 8.00 11.17
CA LEU A 436 7.75 7.40 11.97
C LEU A 436 7.16 8.47 12.89
N ILE A 437 5.88 8.79 12.66
CA ILE A 437 5.04 9.61 13.54
C ILE A 437 4.12 8.65 14.29
N PRO A 438 4.11 8.69 15.63
CA PRO A 438 3.25 7.82 16.41
C PRO A 438 1.76 8.09 16.15
N SER A 439 0.93 7.08 16.37
CA SER A 439 -0.51 7.28 16.43
C SER A 439 -0.88 7.60 17.88
N GLN A 440 -1.66 8.66 18.11
CA GLN A 440 -2.14 9.02 19.45
C GLN A 440 -3.22 8.09 20.01
N LEU A 441 -3.47 6.95 19.38
CA LEU A 441 -4.28 5.89 19.96
C LEU A 441 -3.50 5.27 21.13
N ASN A 442 -3.61 5.91 22.29
CA ASN A 442 -3.25 5.32 23.56
C ASN A 442 -4.10 4.03 23.71
N PRO A 443 -3.48 2.84 23.77
CA PRO A 443 -4.17 1.56 23.85
C PRO A 443 -5.16 1.44 25.01
N ASP A 444 -4.96 2.21 26.09
CA ASP A 444 -5.71 2.10 27.35
C ASP A 444 -6.52 3.35 27.72
N SER A 445 -6.45 4.45 26.95
CA SER A 445 -7.24 5.65 27.29
C SER A 445 -8.59 5.65 26.57
N ASN A 446 -9.66 5.79 27.34
CA ASN A 446 -10.94 6.37 26.89
C ASN A 446 -10.72 7.82 26.43
N GLY A 447 -10.07 7.98 25.28
CA GLY A 447 -9.37 9.20 24.86
C GLY A 447 -10.18 10.47 25.03
N LYS A 448 -9.61 11.41 25.80
CA LYS A 448 -9.99 12.82 25.72
C LYS A 448 -9.81 13.28 24.28
N LYS A 449 -10.91 13.74 23.69
CA LYS A 449 -11.09 14.16 22.30
C LYS A 449 -10.21 15.37 21.95
N HIS A 450 -9.00 15.18 21.46
CA HIS A 450 -8.22 16.17 20.69
C HIS A 450 -8.10 15.80 19.20
N VAL A 451 -9.16 15.21 18.64
CA VAL A 451 -9.30 15.05 17.19
C VAL A 451 -10.36 16.04 16.73
N ARG A 452 -10.03 16.96 15.82
CA ARG A 452 -11.02 17.80 15.12
C ARG A 452 -12.04 16.85 14.47
N LYS A 453 -13.25 16.87 15.02
CA LYS A 453 -14.25 15.80 14.88
C LYS A 453 -14.88 15.81 13.50
N ILE A 454 -14.86 14.68 12.81
CA ILE A 454 -15.77 14.42 11.69
C ILE A 454 -17.17 14.10 12.26
N ARG A 455 -18.18 14.90 11.88
CA ARG A 455 -19.59 14.69 12.22
C ARG A 455 -20.33 14.13 11.00
N ILE A 456 -20.70 12.86 11.04
CA ILE A 456 -21.78 12.34 10.18
C ILE A 456 -23.08 12.55 10.96
N LYS A 457 -23.99 13.39 10.45
CA LYS A 457 -25.35 13.47 11.00
C LYS A 457 -26.05 12.15 10.70
N ARG A 458 -26.63 11.53 11.73
CA ARG A 458 -27.57 10.41 11.59
C ARG A 458 -28.72 10.88 10.69
N PRO A 459 -29.10 10.16 9.61
CA PRO A 459 -30.39 10.39 8.97
C PRO A 459 -31.47 10.18 10.03
N GLU A 460 -32.40 11.12 10.17
CA GLU A 460 -33.40 11.09 11.24
C GLU A 460 -34.37 9.91 11.12
N ASN A 461 -34.43 9.22 9.97
CA ASN A 461 -35.32 8.08 9.75
C ASN A 461 -34.50 6.83 9.37
N LEU A 462 -34.34 5.92 10.33
CA LEU A 462 -33.80 4.56 10.12
C LEU A 462 -34.91 3.49 10.15
N GLU A 463 -36.18 3.89 10.20
CA GLU A 463 -37.32 2.96 10.29
C GLU A 463 -37.88 2.52 8.92
N ASP A 464 -37.45 3.13 7.80
CA ASP A 464 -38.07 2.88 6.48
C ASP A 464 -37.23 1.98 5.53
N LEU A 465 -36.24 1.21 6.01
CA LEU A 465 -35.40 0.37 5.14
C LEU A 465 -35.60 -1.15 5.28
N ASP A 466 -36.58 -1.60 6.08
CA ASP A 466 -36.90 -3.03 6.24
C ASP A 466 -38.23 -3.45 5.56
N GLN A 467 -38.73 -2.67 4.61
CA GLN A 467 -39.82 -3.10 3.73
C GLN A 467 -39.50 -2.69 2.29
N ASP A 468 -38.88 -3.62 1.55
CA ASP A 468 -39.37 -4.04 0.24
C ASP A 468 -38.53 -5.24 -0.25
N GLU A 469 -39.28 -6.26 -0.70
CA GLU A 469 -38.85 -7.58 -1.20
C GLU A 469 -37.87 -7.57 -2.38
#